data_AF-A0A7J4EBX6-F1
#
_entry.id   AF-A0A7J4EBX6-F1
#
_cell.length_a   1.000
_cell.length_b   1.000
_cell.length_c   1.000
_cell.angle_alpha   90.00
_cell.angle_beta   90.00
_cell.angle_gamma   90.00
#
_symmetry.space_group_name_H-M   'P 1'
#
loop_
_entity.id
_entity.type
_entity.pdbx_description
1 polymer ?
#
loop_
_entity_poly.entity_id
_entity_poly.type
_entity_poly.pdbx_seq_one_letter_code
_entity_poly.pdbx_strand_id
1 'polypeptide(L)'
;MVQKAFRDAEAGIISKRERDKVQRGFIKHMRKNKLGMQDEEDKLKAHELAIVKEGSDRLKPLSSFDIWLLADFKDVCAVCVADDLRSVEGFPDRIIEFLKDPSVDGRMKERLIEKDTERGEKLLKTIIEDIPTEVNAHWLLVELYDREDKQVEAEAEYKRFLSETDDEVVWANYGDFLERSRRYDASLDAFKNSLASYERAKKREYEGFSEAVKLSISRVERMNNLEGEEAIKAREYQEAEWLIEDIREFAEKRLEKELVKAQEEYKGERDIEAIMVEDAFDFLNWFVFSRKLGDGRTPGMIYAEEKGLSDELNERIEGLGNPVEGIFEVVDLENASFKIRVKDLITEAEYNLMGNLPAITVGQTFVGNIYPWADFYLTGGGLKVQDEESDQNIKK
;
A
#
# COMPACT_ATOMS: atom_id res chain seq x y z
N MET A 1 -20.54 -14.45 -2.44
CA MET A 1 -21.78 -15.22 -2.54
C MET A 1 -21.58 -16.63 -2.05
N VAL A 2 -20.75 -17.54 -2.61
CA VAL A 2 -20.64 -18.89 -1.99
C VAL A 2 -19.95 -18.83 -0.63
N GLN A 3 -18.75 -18.25 -0.51
CA GLN A 3 -18.08 -18.14 0.80
C GLN A 3 -18.72 -17.11 1.73
N LYS A 4 -19.23 -15.98 1.22
CA LYS A 4 -20.07 -15.06 2.02
C LYS A 4 -21.33 -15.77 2.52
N ALA A 5 -22.04 -16.54 1.69
CA ALA A 5 -23.19 -17.32 2.14
C ALA A 5 -22.80 -18.49 3.07
N PHE A 6 -21.59 -19.03 2.96
CA PHE A 6 -21.07 -20.01 3.92
C PHE A 6 -20.76 -19.34 5.27
N ARG A 7 -20.03 -18.21 5.28
CA ARG A 7 -19.76 -17.39 6.48
C ARG A 7 -21.04 -16.88 7.11
N ASP A 8 -21.97 -16.35 6.31
CA ASP A 8 -23.27 -15.83 6.75
C ASP A 8 -24.18 -16.97 7.24
N ALA A 9 -24.07 -18.18 6.68
CA ALA A 9 -24.80 -19.34 7.19
C ALA A 9 -24.17 -19.93 8.46
N GLU A 10 -22.85 -19.87 8.61
CA GLU A 10 -22.13 -20.24 9.83
C GLU A 10 -22.36 -19.22 10.96
N ALA A 11 -22.46 -17.94 10.62
CA ALA A 11 -22.83 -16.85 11.51
C ALA A 11 -24.35 -16.74 11.76
N GLY A 12 -25.16 -17.58 11.10
CA GLY A 12 -26.62 -17.63 11.27
C GLY A 12 -27.40 -16.45 10.66
N ILE A 13 -26.74 -15.61 9.88
CA ILE A 13 -27.31 -14.45 9.16
C ILE A 13 -28.24 -14.90 8.03
N ILE A 14 -27.91 -16.01 7.36
CA ILE A 14 -28.78 -16.65 6.36
C ILE A 14 -28.95 -18.14 6.66
N SER A 15 -30.00 -18.76 6.13
CA SER A 15 -30.22 -20.18 6.29
C SER A 15 -29.29 -21.02 5.41
N LYS A 16 -28.96 -22.25 5.86
CA LYS A 16 -28.27 -23.27 5.02
C LYS A 16 -28.96 -23.47 3.66
N ARG A 17 -30.29 -23.31 3.61
CA ARG A 17 -31.09 -23.45 2.38
C ARG A 17 -30.82 -22.31 1.39
N GLU A 18 -30.57 -21.11 1.87
CA GLU A 18 -30.19 -19.94 1.04
C GLU A 18 -28.76 -20.07 0.53
N ARG A 19 -27.83 -20.53 1.37
CA ARG A 19 -26.49 -20.94 0.94
C ARG A 19 -26.52 -21.97 -0.19
N ASP A 20 -27.30 -23.03 -0.05
CA ASP A 20 -27.44 -24.07 -1.08
C ASP A 20 -28.11 -23.54 -2.36
N LYS A 21 -28.95 -22.48 -2.26
CA LYS A 21 -29.54 -21.81 -3.42
C LYS A 21 -28.50 -21.00 -4.18
N VAL A 22 -27.62 -20.29 -3.47
CA VAL A 22 -26.48 -19.57 -4.05
C VAL A 22 -25.52 -20.54 -4.74
N GLN A 23 -25.15 -21.65 -4.08
CA GLN A 23 -24.29 -22.68 -4.66
C GLN A 23 -24.90 -23.31 -5.93
N ARG A 24 -26.20 -23.60 -5.93
CA ARG A 24 -26.91 -24.09 -7.14
C ARG A 24 -26.95 -23.05 -8.25
N GLY A 25 -27.06 -21.77 -7.92
CA GLY A 25 -26.97 -20.66 -8.88
C GLY A 25 -25.62 -20.62 -9.59
N PHE A 26 -24.54 -20.75 -8.83
CA PHE A 26 -23.18 -20.84 -9.35
C PHE A 26 -22.98 -22.04 -10.27
N ILE A 27 -23.37 -23.25 -9.83
CA ILE A 27 -23.29 -24.46 -10.65
C ILE A 27 -24.10 -24.33 -11.96
N LYS A 28 -25.27 -23.68 -11.90
CA LYS A 28 -26.11 -23.43 -13.08
C LYS A 28 -25.46 -22.45 -14.05
N HIS A 29 -24.79 -21.41 -13.54
CA HIS A 29 -24.03 -20.46 -14.36
C HIS A 29 -22.83 -21.14 -15.04
N MET A 30 -22.07 -21.94 -14.30
CA MET A 30 -20.96 -22.74 -14.83
C MET A 30 -21.41 -23.63 -16.00
N ARG A 31 -22.50 -24.40 -15.79
CA ARG A 31 -23.08 -25.24 -16.85
C ARG A 31 -23.58 -24.43 -18.05
N LYS A 32 -24.25 -23.29 -17.83
CA LYS A 32 -24.76 -22.42 -18.91
C LYS A 32 -23.63 -21.93 -19.83
N ASN A 33 -22.46 -21.66 -19.26
CA ASN A 33 -21.30 -21.13 -19.98
C ASN A 33 -20.29 -22.21 -20.41
N LYS A 34 -20.64 -23.50 -20.27
CA LYS A 34 -19.78 -24.66 -20.58
C LYS A 34 -18.44 -24.63 -19.83
N LEU A 35 -18.51 -24.29 -18.55
CA LEU A 35 -17.38 -24.17 -17.66
C LEU A 35 -17.36 -25.39 -16.71
N GLY A 36 -16.25 -26.14 -16.68
CA GLY A 36 -15.98 -27.23 -15.74
C GLY A 36 -14.92 -26.81 -14.71
N MET A 37 -14.98 -27.32 -13.49
CA MET A 37 -14.00 -27.02 -12.43
C MET A 37 -13.07 -28.23 -12.27
N GLN A 38 -11.77 -27.98 -12.26
CA GLN A 38 -10.71 -28.95 -12.03
C GLN A 38 -9.98 -28.62 -10.73
N ASP A 39 -9.53 -29.65 -10.02
CA ASP A 39 -8.87 -29.56 -8.72
C ASP A 39 -7.63 -30.48 -8.62
N GLU A 40 -7.21 -30.87 -7.41
CA GLU A 40 -6.07 -31.79 -7.19
C GLU A 40 -6.22 -33.12 -7.94
N GLU A 41 -7.45 -33.62 -8.14
CA GLU A 41 -7.69 -34.87 -8.88
C GLU A 41 -7.29 -34.74 -10.37
N ASP A 42 -7.17 -33.50 -10.87
CA ASP A 42 -6.80 -33.14 -12.24
C ASP A 42 -5.35 -32.62 -12.37
N LYS A 43 -4.48 -32.91 -11.39
CA LYS A 43 -3.03 -32.56 -11.35
C LYS A 43 -2.71 -31.09 -11.03
N LEU A 44 -3.64 -30.34 -10.44
CA LEU A 44 -3.38 -29.01 -9.89
C LEU A 44 -2.79 -29.11 -8.47
N LYS A 45 -2.07 -28.09 -8.00
CA LYS A 45 -1.56 -28.08 -6.60
C LYS A 45 -2.72 -27.99 -5.61
N ALA A 46 -2.49 -28.34 -4.34
CA ALA A 46 -3.46 -28.31 -3.22
C ALA A 46 -4.26 -27.03 -2.98
N HIS A 47 -3.91 -25.94 -3.66
CA HIS A 47 -4.53 -24.62 -3.55
C HIS A 47 -4.92 -24.04 -4.93
N GLU A 48 -4.81 -24.83 -5.98
CA GLU A 48 -5.11 -24.42 -7.35
C GLU A 48 -6.46 -25.01 -7.77
N LEU A 49 -7.30 -24.17 -8.36
CA LEU A 49 -8.54 -24.55 -9.01
C LEU A 49 -8.46 -24.05 -10.45
N ALA A 50 -8.96 -24.79 -11.42
CA ALA A 50 -9.04 -24.30 -12.79
C ALA A 50 -10.49 -24.37 -13.29
N ILE A 51 -10.94 -23.36 -14.02
CA ILE A 51 -12.18 -23.44 -14.76
C ILE A 51 -11.85 -23.65 -16.24
N VAL A 52 -12.25 -24.80 -16.77
CA VAL A 52 -11.99 -25.19 -18.16
C VAL A 52 -13.26 -24.98 -18.97
N LYS A 53 -13.14 -24.30 -20.11
CA LYS A 53 -14.22 -24.26 -21.10
C LYS A 53 -14.24 -25.60 -21.84
N GLU A 54 -15.37 -26.30 -21.86
CA GLU A 54 -15.49 -27.59 -22.57
C GLU A 54 -14.99 -27.46 -24.02
N GLY A 55 -14.00 -28.27 -24.40
CA GLY A 55 -13.42 -28.32 -25.74
C GLY A 55 -12.22 -27.39 -26.00
N SER A 56 -11.64 -26.78 -24.96
CA SER A 56 -10.41 -25.97 -25.06
C SER A 56 -9.21 -26.70 -24.44
N ASP A 57 -8.15 -26.91 -25.21
CA ASP A 57 -6.86 -27.43 -24.71
C ASP A 57 -6.03 -26.37 -23.96
N ARG A 58 -6.47 -25.11 -23.98
CA ARG A 58 -5.84 -24.02 -23.21
C ARG A 58 -6.42 -23.99 -21.80
N LEU A 59 -5.66 -24.53 -20.85
CA LEU A 59 -5.81 -24.27 -19.42
C LEU A 59 -5.47 -22.79 -19.17
N LYS A 60 -6.46 -21.98 -18.77
CA LYS A 60 -6.18 -20.72 -18.09
C LYS A 60 -6.35 -20.98 -16.60
N PRO A 61 -5.26 -21.04 -15.81
CA PRO A 61 -5.38 -21.15 -14.36
C PRO A 61 -6.19 -19.95 -13.84
N LEU A 62 -7.20 -20.23 -13.01
CA LEU A 62 -8.01 -19.21 -12.36
C LEU A 62 -7.70 -19.25 -10.88
N SER A 63 -7.33 -18.13 -10.29
CA SER A 63 -7.14 -18.08 -8.84
C SER A 63 -8.49 -18.20 -8.11
N SER A 64 -8.44 -18.44 -6.80
CA SER A 64 -9.60 -18.34 -5.91
C SER A 64 -10.36 -17.00 -6.07
N PHE A 65 -9.64 -15.90 -6.32
CA PHE A 65 -10.23 -14.58 -6.57
C PHE A 65 -10.98 -14.52 -7.90
N ASP A 66 -10.46 -15.15 -8.95
CA ASP A 66 -11.14 -15.23 -10.24
C ASP A 66 -12.44 -16.04 -10.14
N ILE A 67 -12.43 -17.11 -9.34
CA ILE A 67 -13.61 -17.91 -9.03
C ILE A 67 -14.60 -17.11 -8.19
N TRP A 68 -14.13 -16.29 -7.24
CA TRP A 68 -14.97 -15.39 -6.45
C TRP A 68 -15.65 -14.34 -7.33
N LEU A 69 -14.90 -13.69 -8.23
CA LEU A 69 -15.44 -12.73 -9.19
C LEU A 69 -16.56 -13.39 -10.02
N LEU A 70 -16.30 -14.58 -10.56
CA LEU A 70 -17.24 -15.38 -11.36
C LEU A 70 -18.46 -15.88 -10.57
N ALA A 71 -18.27 -16.25 -9.30
CA ALA A 71 -19.32 -16.83 -8.47
C ALA A 71 -20.25 -15.78 -7.86
N ASP A 72 -19.71 -14.62 -7.55
CA ASP A 72 -20.32 -13.70 -6.60
C ASP A 72 -20.77 -12.38 -7.23
N PHE A 73 -20.16 -12.01 -8.35
CA PHE A 73 -20.41 -10.75 -9.03
C PHE A 73 -20.73 -11.00 -10.50
N LYS A 74 -21.84 -11.70 -10.75
CA LYS A 74 -22.29 -12.05 -12.11
C LYS A 74 -22.32 -10.81 -13.04
N ASP A 75 -22.75 -9.67 -12.51
CA ASP A 75 -22.92 -8.44 -13.29
C ASP A 75 -21.54 -7.83 -13.62
N VAL A 76 -20.59 -7.86 -12.68
CA VAL A 76 -19.18 -7.49 -12.92
C VAL A 76 -18.58 -8.38 -14.01
N CYS A 77 -18.77 -9.69 -13.92
CA CYS A 77 -18.28 -10.63 -14.93
C CYS A 77 -18.92 -10.43 -16.31
N ALA A 78 -20.19 -10.06 -16.38
CA ALA A 78 -20.85 -9.74 -17.64
C ALA A 78 -20.18 -8.53 -18.32
N VAL A 79 -19.88 -7.48 -17.55
CA VAL A 79 -19.11 -6.32 -18.02
C VAL A 79 -17.68 -6.73 -18.44
N CYS A 80 -17.02 -7.61 -17.69
CA CYS A 80 -15.68 -8.11 -18.02
C CYS A 80 -15.59 -8.94 -19.30
N VAL A 81 -16.71 -9.41 -19.88
CA VAL A 81 -16.68 -10.20 -21.11
C VAL A 81 -17.44 -9.56 -22.28
N ALA A 82 -18.17 -8.47 -22.05
CA ALA A 82 -18.94 -7.77 -23.09
C ALA A 82 -18.06 -6.94 -24.04
N ASP A 83 -18.27 -7.03 -25.35
CA ASP A 83 -17.53 -6.19 -26.31
C ASP A 83 -17.87 -4.70 -26.16
N ASP A 84 -19.15 -4.42 -25.87
CA ASP A 84 -19.70 -3.11 -25.52
C ASP A 84 -20.17 -3.08 -24.06
N LEU A 85 -19.47 -2.32 -23.23
CA LEU A 85 -19.73 -2.23 -21.78
C LEU A 85 -21.09 -1.59 -21.49
N ARG A 86 -21.48 -0.57 -22.28
CA ARG A 86 -22.75 0.16 -22.09
C ARG A 86 -23.98 -0.65 -22.48
N SER A 87 -23.79 -1.78 -23.19
CA SER A 87 -24.86 -2.73 -23.51
C SER A 87 -25.23 -3.65 -22.34
N VAL A 88 -24.42 -3.68 -21.28
CA VAL A 88 -24.65 -4.55 -20.12
C VAL A 88 -25.65 -3.92 -19.17
N GLU A 89 -26.72 -4.65 -18.86
CA GLU A 89 -27.76 -4.21 -17.92
C GLU A 89 -27.17 -3.85 -16.55
N GLY A 90 -27.43 -2.63 -16.08
CA GLY A 90 -26.94 -2.11 -14.80
C GLY A 90 -25.54 -1.52 -14.83
N PHE A 91 -24.89 -1.41 -15.99
CA PHE A 91 -23.68 -0.59 -16.15
C PHE A 91 -24.04 0.91 -16.23
N PRO A 92 -23.25 1.83 -15.63
CA PRO A 92 -22.04 1.61 -14.81
C PRO A 92 -22.32 1.30 -13.33
N ASP A 93 -23.54 1.51 -12.84
CA ASP A 93 -23.91 1.48 -11.42
C ASP A 93 -23.47 0.20 -10.69
N ARG A 94 -23.62 -0.98 -11.32
CA ARG A 94 -23.21 -2.27 -10.73
C ARG A 94 -21.71 -2.39 -10.49
N ILE A 95 -20.90 -1.78 -11.36
CA ILE A 95 -19.44 -1.74 -11.16
C ILE A 95 -19.10 -0.76 -10.05
N ILE A 96 -19.77 0.40 -10.02
CA ILE A 96 -19.57 1.40 -8.96
C ILE A 96 -19.97 0.83 -7.59
N GLU A 97 -21.10 0.14 -7.49
CA GLU A 97 -21.52 -0.58 -6.28
C GLU A 97 -20.43 -1.57 -5.83
N PHE A 98 -19.85 -2.34 -6.77
CA PHE A 98 -18.76 -3.27 -6.48
C PHE A 98 -17.49 -2.55 -5.97
N LEU A 99 -17.09 -1.45 -6.62
CA LEU A 99 -15.92 -0.67 -6.23
C LEU A 99 -16.11 0.01 -4.86
N LYS A 100 -17.32 0.45 -4.54
CA LYS A 100 -17.66 1.10 -3.25
C LYS A 100 -17.91 0.12 -2.11
N ASP A 101 -18.18 -1.16 -2.38
CA ASP A 101 -18.51 -2.14 -1.34
C ASP A 101 -17.31 -2.36 -0.39
N PRO A 102 -17.41 -1.97 0.90
CA PRO A 102 -16.31 -2.15 1.85
C PRO A 102 -16.12 -3.62 2.25
N SER A 103 -17.09 -4.50 1.96
CA SER A 103 -16.97 -5.94 2.18
C SER A 103 -16.21 -6.67 1.07
N VAL A 104 -15.95 -5.97 -0.04
CA VAL A 104 -15.11 -6.47 -1.13
C VAL A 104 -13.67 -6.08 -0.85
N ASP A 105 -12.82 -7.10 -0.77
CA ASP A 105 -11.37 -6.96 -0.62
C ASP A 105 -10.80 -6.04 -1.73
N GLY A 106 -9.99 -5.05 -1.33
CA GLY A 106 -9.37 -4.09 -2.25
C GLY A 106 -8.56 -4.76 -3.36
N ARG A 107 -7.85 -5.86 -3.05
CA ARG A 107 -7.06 -6.63 -4.02
C ARG A 107 -7.94 -7.25 -5.09
N MET A 108 -9.19 -7.55 -4.78
CA MET A 108 -10.12 -8.05 -5.78
C MET A 108 -10.59 -6.95 -6.73
N LYS A 109 -10.70 -5.71 -6.23
CA LYS A 109 -11.00 -4.53 -7.06
C LYS A 109 -9.82 -4.21 -7.97
N GLU A 110 -8.60 -4.22 -7.45
CA GLU A 110 -7.39 -4.05 -8.24
C GLU A 110 -7.25 -5.16 -9.29
N ARG A 111 -7.41 -6.44 -8.90
CA ARG A 111 -7.29 -7.58 -9.81
C ARG A 111 -8.29 -7.54 -10.97
N LEU A 112 -9.48 -6.98 -10.76
CA LEU A 112 -10.47 -6.76 -11.82
C LEU A 112 -9.87 -5.94 -12.98
N ILE A 113 -9.05 -4.94 -12.62
CA ILE A 113 -8.41 -4.01 -13.54
C ILE A 113 -7.12 -4.62 -14.10
N GLU A 114 -6.29 -5.20 -13.25
CA GLU A 114 -4.93 -5.64 -13.61
C GLU A 114 -4.87 -6.92 -14.43
N LYS A 115 -5.90 -7.78 -14.36
CA LYS A 115 -5.89 -9.05 -15.08
C LYS A 115 -5.80 -8.87 -16.60
N ASP A 116 -6.34 -7.79 -17.10
CA ASP A 116 -6.35 -7.38 -18.51
C ASP A 116 -6.32 -5.85 -18.51
N THR A 117 -5.10 -5.28 -18.44
CA THR A 117 -4.91 -3.84 -18.18
C THR A 117 -5.56 -2.96 -19.24
N GLU A 118 -5.48 -3.32 -20.52
CA GLU A 118 -6.18 -2.60 -21.61
C GLU A 118 -7.70 -2.56 -21.37
N ARG A 119 -8.27 -3.68 -20.94
CA ARG A 119 -9.70 -3.79 -20.69
C ARG A 119 -10.12 -3.12 -19.39
N GLY A 120 -9.30 -3.21 -18.35
CA GLY A 120 -9.47 -2.50 -17.08
C GLY A 120 -9.44 -0.99 -17.30
N GLU A 121 -8.48 -0.49 -18.07
CA GLU A 121 -8.37 0.91 -18.47
C GLU A 121 -9.63 1.36 -19.23
N LYS A 122 -10.08 0.58 -20.23
CA LYS A 122 -11.32 0.86 -20.97
C LYS A 122 -12.53 0.90 -20.04
N LEU A 123 -12.63 -0.02 -19.08
CA LEU A 123 -13.72 -0.08 -18.11
C LEU A 123 -13.76 1.20 -17.27
N LEU A 124 -12.64 1.59 -16.68
CA LEU A 124 -12.53 2.78 -15.83
C LEU A 124 -12.81 4.05 -16.62
N LYS A 125 -12.22 4.21 -17.82
CA LYS A 125 -12.49 5.35 -18.70
C LYS A 125 -13.97 5.48 -19.06
N THR A 126 -14.63 4.35 -19.36
CA THR A 126 -16.06 4.36 -19.69
C THR A 126 -16.91 4.80 -18.49
N ILE A 127 -16.57 4.35 -17.28
CA ILE A 127 -17.24 4.80 -16.05
C ILE A 127 -17.03 6.31 -15.84
N ILE A 128 -15.82 6.82 -16.03
CA ILE A 128 -15.50 8.24 -15.87
C ILE A 128 -16.17 9.10 -16.95
N GLU A 129 -16.32 8.60 -18.19
CA GLU A 129 -17.11 9.26 -19.23
C GLU A 129 -18.57 9.41 -18.84
N ASP A 130 -19.16 8.39 -18.22
CA ASP A 130 -20.58 8.39 -17.82
C ASP A 130 -20.79 9.15 -16.50
N ILE A 131 -19.83 9.09 -15.57
CA ILE A 131 -19.84 9.73 -14.25
C ILE A 131 -18.46 10.36 -13.97
N PRO A 132 -18.22 11.61 -14.42
CA PRO A 132 -16.92 12.28 -14.31
C PRO A 132 -16.40 12.50 -12.88
N THR A 133 -17.28 12.42 -11.87
CA THR A 133 -16.95 12.63 -10.46
C THR A 133 -16.70 11.33 -9.69
N GLU A 134 -16.72 10.16 -10.34
CA GLU A 134 -16.62 8.88 -9.63
C GLU A 134 -15.19 8.60 -9.14
N VAL A 135 -14.99 8.83 -7.84
CA VAL A 135 -13.69 8.80 -7.15
C VAL A 135 -12.93 7.49 -7.34
N ASN A 136 -13.59 6.34 -7.16
CA ASN A 136 -12.89 5.05 -7.23
C ASN A 136 -12.39 4.73 -8.64
N ALA A 137 -13.11 5.19 -9.67
CA ALA A 137 -12.72 4.93 -11.05
C ALA A 137 -11.48 5.73 -11.43
N HIS A 138 -11.44 7.01 -11.04
CA HIS A 138 -10.26 7.86 -11.18
C HIS A 138 -9.06 7.31 -10.41
N TRP A 139 -9.26 6.95 -9.14
CA TRP A 139 -8.22 6.40 -8.27
C TRP A 139 -7.57 5.15 -8.87
N LEU A 140 -8.37 4.15 -9.24
CA LEU A 140 -7.86 2.91 -9.83
C LEU A 140 -7.20 3.12 -11.19
N LEU A 141 -7.60 4.16 -11.95
CA LEU A 141 -7.01 4.48 -13.24
C LEU A 141 -5.63 5.11 -13.08
N VAL A 142 -5.48 6.04 -12.12
CA VAL A 142 -4.19 6.61 -11.75
C VAL A 142 -3.26 5.52 -11.24
N GLU A 143 -3.71 4.67 -10.31
CA GLU A 143 -2.87 3.58 -9.80
C GLU A 143 -2.43 2.62 -10.92
N LEU A 144 -3.32 2.33 -11.87
CA LEU A 144 -2.97 1.52 -13.05
C LEU A 144 -1.85 2.18 -13.86
N TYR A 145 -1.95 3.49 -14.12
CA TYR A 145 -0.92 4.23 -14.85
C TYR A 145 0.40 4.29 -14.09
N ASP A 146 0.38 4.55 -12.78
CA ASP A 146 1.58 4.58 -11.95
C ASP A 146 2.30 3.22 -11.98
N ARG A 147 1.56 2.11 -11.91
CA ARG A 147 2.13 0.75 -12.01
C ARG A 147 2.72 0.44 -13.39
N GLU A 148 2.13 0.97 -14.45
CA GLU A 148 2.61 0.81 -15.83
C GLU A 148 3.66 1.88 -16.22
N ASP A 149 4.10 2.71 -15.27
CA ASP A 149 5.02 3.83 -15.47
C ASP A 149 4.54 4.83 -16.55
N LYS A 150 3.22 4.97 -16.69
CA LYS A 150 2.54 5.90 -17.61
C LYS A 150 2.31 7.27 -16.94
N GLN A 151 3.41 7.93 -16.57
CA GLN A 151 3.39 9.17 -15.78
C GLN A 151 2.58 10.32 -16.43
N VAL A 152 2.60 10.42 -17.76
CA VAL A 152 1.88 11.47 -18.49
C VAL A 152 0.37 11.26 -18.40
N GLU A 153 -0.07 10.02 -18.54
CA GLU A 153 -1.47 9.62 -18.42
C GLU A 153 -1.97 9.74 -16.98
N ALA A 154 -1.15 9.37 -15.99
CA ALA A 154 -1.44 9.57 -14.57
C ALA A 154 -1.68 11.05 -14.24
N GLU A 155 -0.77 11.95 -14.65
CA GLU A 155 -0.94 13.39 -14.44
C GLU A 155 -2.18 13.95 -15.15
N ALA A 156 -2.45 13.47 -16.37
CA ALA A 156 -3.62 13.89 -17.13
C ALA A 156 -4.92 13.51 -16.42
N GLU A 157 -4.98 12.32 -15.83
CA GLU A 157 -6.15 11.87 -15.07
C GLU A 157 -6.32 12.64 -13.75
N TYR A 158 -5.24 12.90 -13.00
CA TYR A 158 -5.30 13.78 -11.83
C TYR A 158 -5.88 15.16 -12.17
N LYS A 159 -5.41 15.78 -13.26
CA LYS A 159 -5.92 17.09 -13.72
C LYS A 159 -7.37 17.03 -14.15
N ARG A 160 -7.77 15.95 -14.82
CA ARG A 160 -9.18 15.74 -15.20
C ARG A 160 -10.04 15.60 -13.95
N PHE A 161 -9.62 14.80 -12.98
CA PHE A 161 -10.37 14.60 -11.75
C PHE A 161 -10.53 15.91 -10.96
N LEU A 162 -9.44 16.66 -10.79
CA LEU A 162 -9.44 17.98 -10.14
C LEU A 162 -10.20 19.08 -10.91
N SER A 163 -10.56 18.84 -12.17
CA SER A 163 -11.47 19.73 -12.90
C SER A 163 -12.94 19.49 -12.56
N GLU A 164 -13.26 18.32 -11.99
CA GLU A 164 -14.62 17.89 -11.63
C GLU A 164 -14.85 17.91 -10.11
N THR A 165 -13.79 17.88 -9.31
CA THR A 165 -13.85 17.90 -7.84
C THR A 165 -12.82 18.83 -7.22
N ASP A 166 -13.12 19.31 -6.02
CA ASP A 166 -12.22 20.06 -5.15
C ASP A 166 -11.98 19.25 -3.87
N ASP A 167 -11.69 17.96 -4.02
CA ASP A 167 -11.53 17.02 -2.91
C ASP A 167 -10.13 17.11 -2.30
N GLU A 168 -10.06 17.18 -0.99
CA GLU A 168 -8.81 17.33 -0.25
C GLU A 168 -7.83 16.16 -0.44
N VAL A 169 -8.34 14.93 -0.57
CA VAL A 169 -7.51 13.72 -0.73
C VAL A 169 -6.93 13.68 -2.14
N VAL A 170 -7.73 14.04 -3.14
CA VAL A 170 -7.27 14.10 -4.55
C VAL A 170 -6.13 15.11 -4.71
N TRP A 171 -6.24 16.28 -4.09
CA TRP A 171 -5.16 17.27 -4.09
C TRP A 171 -3.88 16.77 -3.39
N ALA A 172 -4.01 16.05 -2.26
CA ALA A 172 -2.87 15.50 -1.55
C ALA A 172 -2.13 14.46 -2.41
N ASN A 173 -2.87 13.52 -2.99
CA ASN A 173 -2.30 12.47 -3.83
C ASN A 173 -1.63 13.04 -5.10
N TYR A 174 -2.21 14.10 -5.69
CA TYR A 174 -1.57 14.82 -6.78
C TYR A 174 -0.28 15.54 -6.33
N GLY A 175 -0.24 16.05 -5.10
CA GLY A 175 0.96 16.59 -4.48
C GLY A 175 2.07 15.55 -4.34
N ASP A 176 1.74 14.35 -3.86
CA ASP A 176 2.68 13.22 -3.74
C ASP A 176 3.21 12.79 -5.11
N PHE A 177 2.33 12.69 -6.12
CA PHE A 177 2.70 12.39 -7.51
C PHE A 177 3.72 13.40 -8.06
N LEU A 178 3.47 14.69 -7.83
CA LEU A 178 4.37 15.78 -8.26
C LEU A 178 5.70 15.76 -7.50
N GLU A 179 5.68 15.39 -6.22
CA GLU A 179 6.88 15.24 -5.39
C GLU A 179 7.76 14.11 -5.90
N ARG A 180 7.17 12.93 -6.18
CA ARG A 180 7.87 11.79 -6.81
C ARG A 180 8.47 12.17 -8.17
N SER A 181 7.79 13.07 -8.90
CA SER A 181 8.29 13.67 -10.15
C SER A 181 9.31 14.80 -9.96
N ARG A 182 9.74 15.10 -8.72
CA ARG A 182 10.69 16.16 -8.34
C ARG A 182 10.24 17.58 -8.72
N ARG A 183 8.93 17.79 -8.87
CA ARG A 183 8.32 19.08 -9.20
C ARG A 183 7.85 19.77 -7.91
N TYR A 184 8.79 20.09 -7.03
CA TYR A 184 8.50 20.52 -5.67
C TYR A 184 7.66 21.80 -5.59
N ASP A 185 7.87 22.79 -6.44
CA ASP A 185 7.00 23.99 -6.50
C ASP A 185 5.53 23.63 -6.75
N ALA A 186 5.28 22.79 -7.76
CA ALA A 186 3.92 22.37 -8.11
C ALA A 186 3.31 21.44 -7.05
N SER A 187 4.13 20.58 -6.45
CA SER A 187 3.74 19.69 -5.35
C SER A 187 3.32 20.52 -4.13
N LEU A 188 4.09 21.55 -3.77
CA LEU A 188 3.79 22.46 -2.67
C LEU A 188 2.46 23.18 -2.88
N ASP A 189 2.19 23.64 -4.10
CA ASP A 189 0.90 24.25 -4.46
C ASP A 189 -0.25 23.23 -4.33
N ALA A 190 -0.07 22.00 -4.79
CA ALA A 190 -1.09 20.95 -4.66
C ALA A 190 -1.41 20.63 -3.19
N PHE A 191 -0.40 20.45 -2.32
CA PHE A 191 -0.62 20.24 -0.89
C PHE A 191 -1.29 21.43 -0.20
N LYS A 192 -0.94 22.67 -0.57
CA LYS A 192 -1.63 23.87 -0.06
C LYS A 192 -3.09 23.91 -0.48
N ASN A 193 -3.40 23.51 -1.71
CA ASN A 193 -4.79 23.38 -2.17
C ASN A 193 -5.54 22.28 -1.43
N SER A 194 -4.89 21.13 -1.15
CA SER A 194 -5.45 20.06 -0.30
C SER A 194 -5.85 20.59 1.07
N LEU A 195 -4.94 21.27 1.78
CA LEU A 195 -5.21 21.82 3.10
C LEU A 195 -6.33 22.87 3.06
N ALA A 196 -6.31 23.76 2.08
CA ALA A 196 -7.35 24.77 1.90
C ALA A 196 -8.72 24.17 1.55
N SER A 197 -8.77 23.07 0.81
CA SER A 197 -10.01 22.33 0.56
C SER A 197 -10.53 21.69 1.85
N TYR A 198 -9.67 20.99 2.59
CA TYR A 198 -10.02 20.37 3.86
C TYR A 198 -10.62 21.38 4.86
N GLU A 199 -9.98 22.53 5.02
CA GLU A 199 -10.45 23.61 5.90
C GLU A 199 -11.82 24.18 5.48
N ARG A 200 -12.07 24.29 4.17
CA ARG A 200 -13.38 24.73 3.63
C ARG A 200 -14.47 23.68 3.83
N ALA A 201 -14.14 22.40 3.67
CA ALA A 201 -15.08 21.30 3.80
C ALA A 201 -15.62 21.15 5.24
N LYS A 202 -14.89 21.67 6.25
CA LYS A 202 -15.24 21.58 7.69
C LYS A 202 -15.53 20.14 8.15
N LYS A 203 -15.02 19.14 7.42
CA LYS A 203 -15.13 17.74 7.80
C LYS A 203 -14.23 17.54 9.03
N ARG A 204 -14.84 17.27 10.18
CA ARG A 204 -14.11 16.91 11.42
C ARG A 204 -13.74 15.42 11.46
N GLU A 205 -13.96 14.70 10.37
CA GLU A 205 -14.02 13.24 10.35
C GLU A 205 -12.66 12.57 10.11
N TYR A 206 -11.60 13.34 9.84
CA TYR A 206 -10.24 12.82 9.69
C TYR A 206 -9.27 13.47 10.67
N GLU A 207 -9.30 13.00 11.93
CA GLU A 207 -8.25 13.33 12.89
C GLU A 207 -6.88 12.94 12.31
N GLY A 208 -5.98 13.91 12.18
CA GLY A 208 -4.61 13.70 11.68
C GLY A 208 -4.36 14.04 10.21
N PHE A 209 -5.38 14.08 9.33
CA PHE A 209 -5.16 14.37 7.90
C PHE A 209 -4.51 15.74 7.68
N SER A 210 -5.00 16.79 8.34
CA SER A 210 -4.42 18.13 8.21
C SER A 210 -2.97 18.20 8.71
N GLU A 211 -2.62 17.44 9.74
CA GLU A 211 -1.25 17.39 10.24
C GLU A 211 -0.34 16.63 9.27
N ALA A 212 -0.82 15.52 8.69
CA ALA A 212 -0.09 14.81 7.63
C ALA A 212 0.19 15.73 6.42
N VAL A 213 -0.82 16.48 5.94
CA VAL A 213 -0.64 17.42 4.83
C VAL A 213 0.34 18.55 5.20
N LYS A 214 0.29 19.09 6.44
CA LYS A 214 1.27 20.08 6.90
C LYS A 214 2.69 19.54 6.95
N LEU A 215 2.87 18.29 7.36
CA LEU A 215 4.16 17.61 7.33
C LEU A 215 4.68 17.47 5.89
N SER A 216 3.80 17.13 4.93
CA SER A 216 4.15 17.11 3.51
C SER A 216 4.54 18.49 2.98
N ILE A 217 3.77 19.55 3.31
CA ILE A 217 4.12 20.95 2.95
C ILE A 217 5.52 21.31 3.48
N SER A 218 5.78 21.05 4.76
CA SER A 218 7.06 21.37 5.39
C SER A 218 8.23 20.55 4.82
N ARG A 219 7.99 19.29 4.47
CA ARG A 219 8.97 18.44 3.79
C ARG A 219 9.29 18.98 2.40
N VAL A 220 8.27 19.18 1.56
CA VAL A 220 8.44 19.63 0.17
C VAL A 220 9.06 21.02 0.10
N GLU A 221 8.67 21.94 0.98
CA GLU A 221 9.27 23.28 1.04
C GLU A 221 10.78 23.21 1.34
N ARG A 222 11.20 22.35 2.28
CA ARG A 222 12.63 22.12 2.54
C ARG A 222 13.32 21.49 1.35
N MET A 223 12.74 20.45 0.74
CA MET A 223 13.27 19.79 -0.45
C MET A 223 13.48 20.78 -1.61
N ASN A 224 12.57 21.72 -1.80
CA ASN A 224 12.64 22.74 -2.85
C ASN A 224 13.77 23.75 -2.64
N ASN A 225 14.13 24.02 -1.38
CA ASN A 225 15.14 25.02 -1.02
C ASN A 225 16.56 24.45 -0.94
N LEU A 226 16.74 23.14 -1.10
CA LEU A 226 18.06 22.49 -1.09
C LEU A 226 18.71 22.57 -2.47
N GLU A 227 20.04 22.73 -2.48
CA GLU A 227 20.86 22.73 -3.69
C GLU A 227 22.07 21.79 -3.56
N GLY A 228 22.71 21.47 -4.69
CA GLY A 228 23.96 20.71 -4.71
C GLY A 228 23.87 19.32 -4.08
N GLU A 229 24.87 18.97 -3.27
CA GLU A 229 25.01 17.67 -2.62
C GLU A 229 23.91 17.40 -1.60
N GLU A 230 23.47 18.43 -0.86
CA GLU A 230 22.41 18.30 0.13
C GLU A 230 21.07 17.93 -0.52
N ALA A 231 20.76 18.53 -1.68
CA ALA A 231 19.58 18.16 -2.45
C ALA A 231 19.66 16.72 -2.99
N ILE A 232 20.86 16.24 -3.35
CA ILE A 232 21.04 14.85 -3.80
C ILE A 232 20.78 13.89 -2.65
N LYS A 233 21.36 14.14 -1.47
CA LYS A 233 21.19 13.29 -0.30
C LYS A 233 19.77 13.29 0.25
N ALA A 234 19.12 14.44 0.33
CA ALA A 234 17.73 14.53 0.76
C ALA A 234 16.78 13.79 -0.20
N ARG A 235 17.07 13.80 -1.51
CA ARG A 235 16.35 12.98 -2.50
C ARG A 235 16.57 11.49 -2.29
N GLU A 236 17.82 11.07 -2.11
CA GLU A 236 18.14 9.67 -1.84
C GLU A 236 17.44 9.16 -0.58
N TYR A 237 17.37 9.99 0.47
CA TYR A 237 16.57 9.74 1.67
C TYR A 237 15.08 9.57 1.35
N GLN A 238 14.48 10.53 0.65
CA GLN A 238 13.04 10.49 0.37
C GLN A 238 12.64 9.33 -0.54
N GLU A 239 13.49 8.99 -1.52
CA GLU A 239 13.30 7.82 -2.39
C GLU A 239 13.40 6.50 -1.60
N ALA A 240 14.27 6.45 -0.58
CA ALA A 240 14.35 5.30 0.32
C ALA A 240 13.08 5.13 1.17
N GLU A 241 12.55 6.22 1.73
CA GLU A 241 11.29 6.19 2.50
C GLU A 241 10.13 5.68 1.64
N TRP A 242 9.98 6.19 0.41
CA TRP A 242 8.94 5.71 -0.51
C TRP A 242 9.12 4.23 -0.86
N LEU A 243 10.35 3.78 -1.13
CA LEU A 243 10.61 2.38 -1.42
C LEU A 243 10.27 1.47 -0.24
N ILE A 244 10.59 1.88 0.99
CA ILE A 244 10.26 1.14 2.21
C ILE A 244 8.75 1.04 2.39
N GLU A 245 8.01 2.13 2.19
CA GLU A 245 6.54 2.11 2.22
C GLU A 245 5.94 1.20 1.13
N ASP A 246 6.44 1.30 -0.12
CA ASP A 246 5.99 0.44 -1.21
C ASP A 246 6.24 -1.07 -0.89
N ILE A 247 7.34 -1.40 -0.20
CA ILE A 247 7.65 -2.77 0.27
C ILE A 247 6.71 -3.21 1.39
N ARG A 248 6.41 -2.32 2.35
CA ARG A 248 5.46 -2.61 3.44
C ARG A 248 4.07 -2.88 2.89
N GLU A 249 3.57 -2.00 2.02
CA GLU A 249 2.27 -2.15 1.36
C GLU A 249 2.22 -3.44 0.54
N PHE A 250 3.28 -3.74 -0.22
CA PHE A 250 3.40 -5.01 -0.94
C PHE A 250 3.26 -6.22 0.00
N ALA A 251 3.96 -6.20 1.12
CA ALA A 251 3.95 -7.32 2.06
C ALA A 251 2.58 -7.46 2.75
N GLU A 252 1.93 -6.36 3.12
CA GLU A 252 0.57 -6.36 3.66
C GLU A 252 -0.43 -6.94 2.65
N LYS A 253 -0.37 -6.50 1.39
CA LYS A 253 -1.30 -6.94 0.34
C LYS A 253 -1.05 -8.38 -0.09
N ARG A 254 0.20 -8.81 -0.27
CA ARG A 254 0.55 -10.10 -0.88
C ARG A 254 0.91 -11.20 0.11
N LEU A 255 1.35 -10.85 1.31
CA LEU A 255 1.87 -11.79 2.30
C LEU A 255 1.06 -11.80 3.60
N GLU A 256 -0.21 -11.41 3.58
CA GLU A 256 -1.12 -11.36 4.73
C GLU A 256 -1.04 -12.60 5.65
N LYS A 257 -1.03 -13.82 5.08
CA LYS A 257 -0.92 -15.05 5.88
C LYS A 257 0.41 -15.17 6.62
N GLU A 258 1.49 -14.71 6.00
CA GLU A 258 2.82 -14.67 6.62
C GLU A 258 2.91 -13.53 7.61
N LEU A 259 2.27 -12.39 7.35
CA LEU A 259 2.18 -11.26 8.27
C LEU A 259 1.49 -11.67 9.57
N VAL A 260 0.37 -12.41 9.52
CA VAL A 260 -0.32 -12.93 10.72
C VAL A 260 0.57 -13.88 11.52
N LYS A 261 1.33 -14.77 10.86
CA LYS A 261 2.29 -15.64 11.55
C LYS A 261 3.41 -14.82 12.18
N ALA A 262 3.94 -13.85 11.45
CA ALA A 262 4.99 -12.95 11.90
C ALA A 262 4.54 -12.18 13.14
N GLN A 263 3.28 -11.74 13.23
CA GLN A 263 2.74 -11.09 14.42
C GLN A 263 2.81 -12.00 15.66
N GLU A 264 2.43 -13.27 15.54
CA GLU A 264 2.51 -14.23 16.66
C GLU A 264 3.95 -14.55 17.05
N GLU A 265 4.85 -14.69 16.07
CA GLU A 265 6.27 -14.91 16.29
C GLU A 265 6.91 -13.70 17.00
N TYR A 266 6.67 -12.49 16.51
CA TYR A 266 7.22 -11.26 17.08
C TYR A 266 6.76 -11.04 18.53
N LYS A 267 5.47 -11.27 18.82
CA LYS A 267 4.93 -11.22 20.19
C LYS A 267 5.63 -12.22 21.11
N GLY A 268 5.85 -13.45 20.62
CA GLY A 268 6.55 -14.50 21.36
C GLY A 268 8.02 -14.19 21.61
N GLU A 269 8.72 -13.61 20.62
CA GLU A 269 10.14 -13.25 20.74
C GLU A 269 10.37 -12.07 21.69
N ARG A 270 9.44 -11.10 21.72
CA ARG A 270 9.53 -9.89 22.57
C ARG A 270 8.82 -10.03 23.92
N ASP A 271 8.18 -11.17 24.20
CA ASP A 271 7.38 -11.42 25.41
C ASP A 271 6.32 -10.33 25.67
N ILE A 272 5.58 -9.96 24.61
CA ILE A 272 4.52 -8.94 24.65
C ILE A 272 3.17 -9.55 24.33
N GLU A 273 2.11 -9.06 24.99
CA GLU A 273 0.74 -9.53 24.74
C GLU A 273 0.14 -8.95 23.44
N ALA A 274 0.55 -7.73 23.06
CA ALA A 274 0.07 -7.03 21.89
C ALA A 274 1.15 -6.10 21.33
N ILE A 275 1.15 -5.91 20.01
CA ILE A 275 1.99 -4.93 19.32
C ILE A 275 1.28 -3.57 19.43
N MET A 276 1.88 -2.64 20.18
CA MET A 276 1.34 -1.29 20.35
C MET A 276 1.64 -0.44 19.11
N VAL A 277 0.97 0.71 18.97
CA VAL A 277 1.20 1.65 17.86
C VAL A 277 2.68 2.06 17.77
N GLU A 278 3.33 2.24 18.93
CA GLU A 278 4.74 2.59 19.01
C GLU A 278 5.67 1.50 18.44
N ASP A 279 5.29 0.22 18.54
CA ASP A 279 6.10 -0.93 18.10
C ASP A 279 5.72 -1.42 16.70
N ALA A 280 4.65 -0.86 16.11
CA ALA A 280 4.11 -1.32 14.83
C ALA A 280 5.12 -1.18 13.69
N PHE A 281 5.86 -0.07 13.64
CA PHE A 281 6.89 0.15 12.62
C PHE A 281 8.08 -0.80 12.79
N ASP A 282 8.52 -1.05 14.02
CA ASP A 282 9.59 -2.01 14.29
C ASP A 282 9.18 -3.43 13.92
N PHE A 283 7.95 -3.83 14.23
CA PHE A 283 7.38 -5.10 13.79
C PHE A 283 7.36 -5.20 12.26
N LEU A 284 6.84 -4.18 11.56
CA LEU A 284 6.75 -4.19 10.11
C LEU A 284 8.14 -4.28 9.47
N ASN A 285 9.10 -3.47 9.93
CA ASN A 285 10.47 -3.51 9.43
C ASN A 285 11.15 -4.85 9.68
N TRP A 286 10.98 -5.42 10.87
CA TRP A 286 11.46 -6.76 11.17
C TRP A 286 10.83 -7.79 10.22
N PHE A 287 9.52 -7.73 9.99
CA PHE A 287 8.84 -8.63 9.07
C PHE A 287 9.36 -8.51 7.64
N VAL A 288 9.48 -7.28 7.12
CA VAL A 288 9.82 -7.08 5.71
C VAL A 288 11.31 -7.24 5.40
N PHE A 289 12.19 -6.91 6.35
CA PHE A 289 13.64 -6.88 6.08
C PHE A 289 14.44 -7.95 6.84
N SER A 290 13.93 -8.48 7.94
CA SER A 290 14.69 -9.43 8.79
C SER A 290 14.13 -10.85 8.76
N ARG A 291 12.81 -11.01 8.89
CA ARG A 291 12.16 -12.32 8.97
C ARG A 291 12.29 -13.07 7.64
N LYS A 292 12.94 -14.23 7.69
CA LYS A 292 13.04 -15.12 6.53
C LYS A 292 11.76 -15.96 6.38
N LEU A 293 11.30 -16.10 5.14
CA LEU A 293 10.22 -17.01 4.77
C LEU A 293 10.76 -18.43 4.57
N GLY A 294 9.88 -19.38 4.28
CA GLY A 294 10.24 -20.80 4.12
C GLY A 294 11.26 -21.09 3.02
N ASP A 295 11.47 -20.16 2.09
CA ASP A 295 12.47 -20.24 1.02
C ASP A 295 13.78 -19.48 1.34
N GLY A 296 13.89 -18.91 2.55
CA GLY A 296 15.06 -18.17 3.01
C GLY A 296 15.13 -16.70 2.59
N ARG A 297 14.19 -16.21 1.78
CA ARG A 297 14.09 -14.78 1.38
C ARG A 297 13.28 -13.97 2.40
N THR A 298 13.46 -12.65 2.40
CA THR A 298 12.57 -11.72 3.13
C THR A 298 11.49 -11.19 2.18
N PRO A 299 10.37 -10.66 2.69
CA PRO A 299 9.41 -9.93 1.86
C PRO A 299 10.04 -8.84 1.00
N GLY A 300 10.99 -8.07 1.54
CA GLY A 300 11.72 -7.05 0.78
C GLY A 300 12.50 -7.62 -0.39
N MET A 301 13.14 -8.78 -0.24
CA MET A 301 13.84 -9.46 -1.35
C MET A 301 12.87 -9.94 -2.43
N ILE A 302 11.68 -10.43 -2.05
CA ILE A 302 10.64 -10.84 -3.03
C ILE A 302 10.15 -9.62 -3.81
N TYR A 303 9.86 -8.51 -3.13
CA TYR A 303 9.48 -7.26 -3.78
C TYR A 303 10.54 -6.83 -4.80
N ALA A 304 11.80 -6.82 -4.38
CA ALA A 304 12.90 -6.33 -5.21
C ALA A 304 13.10 -7.17 -6.48
N GLU A 305 12.97 -8.49 -6.38
CA GLU A 305 12.99 -9.42 -7.51
C GLU A 305 11.80 -9.21 -8.45
N GLU A 306 10.58 -9.11 -7.92
CA GLU A 306 9.36 -8.93 -8.72
C GLU A 306 9.32 -7.58 -9.45
N LYS A 307 9.91 -6.54 -8.84
CA LYS A 307 10.03 -5.21 -9.44
C LYS A 307 11.27 -5.04 -10.31
N GLY A 308 12.16 -6.02 -10.35
CA GLY A 308 13.39 -5.96 -11.14
C GLY A 308 14.29 -4.79 -10.72
N LEU A 309 14.41 -4.55 -9.41
CA LEU A 309 15.27 -3.48 -8.90
C LEU A 309 16.75 -3.76 -9.20
N SER A 310 17.56 -2.70 -9.23
CA SER A 310 18.99 -2.81 -9.49
C SER A 310 19.71 -3.58 -8.37
N ASP A 311 20.85 -4.19 -8.70
CA ASP A 311 21.70 -4.89 -7.72
C ASP A 311 22.07 -3.98 -6.53
N GLU A 312 22.33 -2.69 -6.80
CA GLU A 312 22.59 -1.70 -5.76
C GLU A 312 21.41 -1.51 -4.79
N LEU A 313 20.18 -1.43 -5.31
CA LEU A 313 18.98 -1.34 -4.45
C LEU A 313 18.73 -2.65 -3.70
N ASN A 314 18.99 -3.79 -4.32
CA ASN A 314 18.87 -5.10 -3.68
C ASN A 314 19.82 -5.20 -2.47
N GLU A 315 21.09 -4.82 -2.63
CA GLU A 315 22.07 -4.79 -1.54
C GLU A 315 21.64 -3.85 -0.41
N ARG A 316 21.08 -2.67 -0.74
CA ARG A 316 20.55 -1.74 0.26
C ARG A 316 19.37 -2.34 1.04
N ILE A 317 18.42 -2.96 0.35
CA ILE A 317 17.26 -3.64 0.97
C ILE A 317 17.71 -4.79 1.88
N GLU A 318 18.71 -5.58 1.46
CA GLU A 318 19.30 -6.62 2.32
C GLU A 318 19.98 -6.03 3.55
N GLY A 319 20.65 -4.88 3.39
CA GLY A 319 21.26 -4.11 4.48
C GLY A 319 20.26 -3.72 5.57
N LEU A 320 19.03 -3.35 5.21
CA LEU A 320 17.96 -3.03 6.16
C LEU A 320 17.62 -4.18 7.12
N GLY A 321 17.96 -5.43 6.78
CA GLY A 321 17.84 -6.59 7.67
C GLY A 321 18.85 -6.64 8.81
N ASN A 322 19.77 -5.67 8.89
CA ASN A 322 20.78 -5.57 9.94
C ASN A 322 20.71 -4.19 10.64
N PRO A 323 19.59 -3.88 11.34
CA PRO A 323 19.47 -2.62 12.06
C PRO A 323 20.47 -2.53 13.23
N VAL A 324 20.78 -1.31 13.64
CA VAL A 324 21.51 -1.03 14.89
C VAL A 324 20.47 -0.69 15.96
N GLU A 325 20.29 -1.59 16.92
CA GLU A 325 19.47 -1.36 18.12
C GLU A 325 20.29 -0.59 19.15
N GLY A 326 19.71 0.44 19.75
CA GLY A 326 20.43 1.26 20.72
C GLY A 326 19.59 2.29 21.46
N ILE A 327 20.28 3.04 22.32
CA ILE A 327 19.75 4.20 23.02
C ILE A 327 20.54 5.41 22.53
N PHE A 328 19.88 6.28 21.78
CA PHE A 328 20.54 7.32 21.02
C PHE A 328 20.25 8.69 21.59
N GLU A 329 21.27 9.52 21.78
CA GLU A 329 21.14 10.95 22.04
C GLU A 329 21.34 11.73 20.75
N VAL A 330 20.46 12.68 20.46
CA VAL A 330 20.64 13.62 19.35
C VAL A 330 21.72 14.63 19.72
N VAL A 331 22.85 14.60 19.03
CA VAL A 331 24.00 15.49 19.29
C VAL A 331 24.07 16.65 18.31
N ASP A 332 23.47 16.52 17.13
CA ASP A 332 23.40 17.58 16.11
C ASP A 332 22.14 17.41 15.24
N LEU A 333 21.59 18.53 14.76
CA LEU A 333 20.34 18.52 14.00
C LEU A 333 20.33 19.63 12.94
N GLU A 334 20.28 19.23 11.66
CA GLU A 334 20.09 20.11 10.52
C GLU A 334 18.71 19.86 9.89
N ASN A 335 17.68 20.45 10.50
CA ASN A 335 16.30 20.25 10.06
C ASN A 335 16.03 20.61 8.59
N ALA A 336 16.77 21.58 8.03
CA ALA A 336 16.60 22.01 6.64
C ALA A 336 17.05 20.93 5.62
N SER A 337 18.06 20.14 5.98
CA SER A 337 18.67 19.11 5.12
C SER A 337 18.32 17.69 5.58
N PHE A 338 17.40 17.55 6.53
CA PHE A 338 16.94 16.28 7.13
C PHE A 338 18.03 15.50 7.86
N LYS A 339 19.19 16.10 8.16
CA LYS A 339 20.30 15.38 8.80
C LYS A 339 20.19 15.43 10.32
N ILE A 340 20.49 14.30 10.95
CA ILE A 340 20.52 14.15 12.40
C ILE A 340 21.82 13.41 12.74
N ARG A 341 22.63 13.93 13.65
CA ARG A 341 23.74 13.15 14.22
C ARG A 341 23.29 12.64 15.58
N VAL A 342 23.46 11.34 15.78
CA VAL A 342 23.12 10.70 17.05
C VAL A 342 24.31 9.94 17.60
N LYS A 343 24.33 9.78 18.92
CA LYS A 343 25.34 9.01 19.64
C LYS A 343 24.65 7.91 20.43
N ASP A 344 25.09 6.67 20.24
CA ASP A 344 24.69 5.56 21.10
C ASP A 344 25.32 5.74 22.48
N LEU A 345 24.48 5.84 23.51
CA LEU A 345 24.89 6.07 24.89
C LEU A 345 25.58 4.85 25.52
N ILE A 346 25.46 3.66 24.93
CA ILE A 346 26.09 2.44 25.42
C ILE A 346 27.45 2.24 24.77
N THR A 347 27.51 2.31 23.44
CA THR A 347 28.74 2.01 22.68
C THR A 347 29.60 3.23 22.41
N GLU A 348 29.08 4.43 22.65
CA GLU A 348 29.69 5.72 22.31
C GLU A 348 29.90 5.93 20.80
N ALA A 349 29.33 5.06 19.96
CA ALA A 349 29.39 5.19 18.51
C ALA A 349 28.49 6.33 18.01
N GLU A 350 28.96 7.09 17.03
CA GLU A 350 28.19 8.15 16.39
C GLU A 350 27.69 7.72 15.00
N TYR A 351 26.47 8.14 14.69
CA TYR A 351 25.78 7.79 13.44
C TYR A 351 25.20 9.05 12.79
N ASN A 352 25.32 9.13 11.46
CA ASN A 352 24.64 10.15 10.66
C ASN A 352 23.35 9.56 10.12
N LEU A 353 22.23 10.15 10.52
CA LEU A 353 20.90 9.75 10.12
C LEU A 353 20.30 10.78 9.17
N MET A 354 19.33 10.32 8.38
CA MET A 354 18.39 11.18 7.69
C MET A 354 16.95 10.89 8.15
N GLY A 355 16.18 11.94 8.42
CA GLY A 355 14.81 11.80 8.91
C GLY A 355 14.01 13.10 8.93
N ASN A 356 12.71 12.99 8.66
CA ASN A 356 11.76 14.09 8.75
C ASN A 356 11.08 14.15 10.13
N LEU A 357 11.82 14.62 11.14
CA LEU A 357 11.38 14.65 12.54
C LEU A 357 11.33 16.08 13.10
N PRO A 358 10.34 16.91 12.71
CA PRO A 358 10.33 18.34 13.05
C PRO A 358 10.19 18.61 14.56
N ALA A 359 9.77 17.63 15.36
CA ALA A 359 9.60 17.75 16.80
C ALA A 359 10.86 17.39 17.62
N ILE A 360 11.90 16.84 17.00
CA ILE A 360 13.10 16.40 17.72
C ILE A 360 14.05 17.56 18.00
N THR A 361 14.76 17.51 19.14
CA THR A 361 15.69 18.57 19.56
C THR A 361 17.04 17.99 20.00
N VAL A 362 18.10 18.81 19.93
CA VAL A 362 19.44 18.41 20.39
C VAL A 362 19.42 18.16 21.90
N GLY A 363 20.04 17.05 22.32
CA GLY A 363 20.09 16.56 23.70
C GLY A 363 18.98 15.58 24.06
N GLN A 364 17.96 15.42 23.20
CA GLN A 364 16.87 14.48 23.39
C GLN A 364 17.35 13.04 23.15
N THR A 365 16.84 12.08 23.93
CA THR A 365 17.13 10.66 23.70
C THR A 365 15.94 9.88 23.15
N PHE A 366 16.23 8.84 22.38
CA PHE A 366 15.26 7.88 21.89
C PHE A 366 15.81 6.47 21.92
N VAL A 367 14.92 5.49 21.98
CA VAL A 367 15.25 4.06 21.91
C VAL A 367 14.66 3.48 20.66
N GLY A 368 15.39 2.59 20.01
CA GLY A 368 14.87 1.82 18.89
C GLY A 368 15.97 1.37 17.93
N ASN A 369 15.55 1.17 16.68
CA ASN A 369 16.41 0.72 15.59
C ASN A 369 16.71 1.86 14.63
N ILE A 370 17.97 1.97 14.22
CA ILE A 370 18.37 2.77 13.06
C ILE A 370 18.80 1.81 11.94
N TYR A 371 18.40 2.11 10.71
CA TYR A 371 18.53 1.18 9.59
C TYR A 371 19.58 1.68 8.59
N PRO A 372 20.58 0.87 8.22
CA PRO A 372 21.64 1.32 7.33
C PRO A 372 21.11 1.57 5.91
N TRP A 373 21.49 2.70 5.31
CA TRP A 373 21.19 3.05 3.93
C TRP A 373 22.41 3.72 3.29
N ALA A 374 23.23 2.91 2.61
CA ALA A 374 24.50 3.33 2.03
C ALA A 374 25.43 4.02 3.05
N ASP A 375 25.57 5.34 3.00
CA ASP A 375 26.45 6.15 3.85
C ASP A 375 25.74 6.87 5.01
N PHE A 376 24.42 6.69 5.16
CA PHE A 376 23.65 7.20 6.29
C PHE A 376 22.72 6.13 6.88
N TYR A 377 22.01 6.48 7.95
CA TYR A 377 21.01 5.63 8.59
C TYR A 377 19.62 6.26 8.50
N LEU A 378 18.59 5.43 8.38
CA LEU A 378 17.19 5.81 8.41
C LEU A 378 16.64 5.62 9.82
N THR A 379 15.67 6.45 10.21
CA THR A 379 15.00 6.37 11.52
C THR A 379 13.95 5.26 11.59
N GLY A 380 13.63 4.59 10.47
CA GLY A 380 12.70 3.46 10.42
C GLY A 380 11.22 3.80 10.62
N GLY A 381 10.87 5.08 10.78
CA GLY A 381 9.51 5.58 10.97
C GLY A 381 9.29 6.16 12.37
N GLY A 382 8.93 5.31 13.34
CA GLY A 382 8.60 5.72 14.71
C GLY A 382 9.82 5.70 15.63
N LEU A 383 10.35 6.88 16.00
CA LEU A 383 11.31 6.96 17.10
C LEU A 383 10.58 7.08 18.43
N LYS A 384 10.88 6.17 19.37
CA LYS A 384 10.36 6.26 20.73
C LYS A 384 11.19 7.27 21.53
N VAL A 385 10.77 8.52 21.43
CA VAL A 385 11.29 9.63 22.23
C VAL A 385 11.05 9.37 23.71
N GLN A 386 12.08 9.55 24.53
CA GLN A 386 11.96 9.46 25.98
C GLN A 386 11.50 10.78 26.60
N ASP A 387 10.83 10.70 27.75
CA ASP A 387 10.50 11.87 28.56
C ASP A 387 11.71 12.35 29.37
N GLU A 388 11.65 13.60 29.85
CA GLU A 388 12.77 14.26 30.55
C GLU A 388 13.21 13.51 31.82
N GLU A 389 12.30 12.76 32.47
CA GLU A 389 12.59 12.00 33.69
C GLU A 389 13.35 10.70 33.39
N SER A 390 13.00 10.03 32.27
CA SER A 390 13.72 8.86 31.76
C SER A 390 15.12 9.24 31.24
N ASP A 391 15.23 10.36 30.52
CA ASP A 391 16.50 10.91 30.01
C ASP A 391 17.53 11.12 31.14
N GLN A 392 17.10 11.64 32.29
CA GLN A 392 17.97 11.90 33.44
C GLN A 392 18.47 10.65 34.15
N ASN A 393 17.78 9.51 34.01
CA ASN A 393 18.19 8.25 34.63
C ASN A 393 19.15 7.45 33.75
N ILE A 394 19.07 7.59 32.43
CA ILE A 394 19.97 6.93 31.48
C ILE A 394 21.33 7.66 31.40
N LYS A 395 21.34 8.98 31.54
CA LYS A 395 22.58 9.79 31.50
C LYS A 395 23.38 9.79 32.81
N LYS A 396 22.93 9.06 33.85
CA LYS A 396 23.64 8.88 35.12
C LYS A 396 24.44 7.58 35.11
#